data_AF-A0A7G5CAW2-F1
#
_entry.id   AF-A0A7G5CAW2-F1
#
_cell.length_a   1.000
_cell.length_b   1.000
_cell.length_c   1.000
_cell.angle_alpha   90.00
_cell.angle_beta   90.00
_cell.angle_gamma   90.00
#
_symmetry.space_group_name_H-M   'P 1'
#
loop_
_entity.id
_entity.type
_entity.pdbx_description
1 polymer ?
#
loop_
_entity_poly.entity_id
_entity_poly.type
_entity_poly.pdbx_seq_one_letter_code
_entity_poly.pdbx_strand_id
1 'polypeptide(L)'
;MPRKTDRHAAVLNKLQNVVEHSDSNIAAGRRLAIERWVKTYIEQVEYLEDNELQFLYNIFRDESCWSGIKLNNATLGQRLTEESINGIENPFSRYNMACRYCVVDKIHPLFQEQFESYKGRVSPGAVDIDGNPVDDKYIRNDLLDSMGSYDPAFSFWIDRESGALKEYSNVDGFREVADLKWSEGVLGPQRGIAQINVGDRALTMVLHALLAREERIVVLDIRHVLAHQFPVQGLELVRKQEKG
;
A
#
# COMPACT_ATOMS: atom_id res chain seq x y z
N MET A 1 -21.87 21.95 2.87
CA MET A 1 -20.84 20.97 2.51
C MET A 1 -21.53 19.75 1.90
N PRO A 2 -21.04 19.18 0.79
CA PRO A 2 -21.59 17.94 0.23
C PRO A 2 -21.48 16.80 1.25
N ARG A 3 -22.40 15.82 1.23
CA ARG A 3 -22.23 14.61 2.05
C ARG A 3 -21.03 13.82 1.52
N LYS A 4 -20.30 13.15 2.43
CA LYS A 4 -19.10 12.35 2.12
C LYS A 4 -19.33 11.36 0.96
N THR A 5 -20.51 10.74 0.91
CA THR A 5 -20.95 9.83 -0.15
C THR A 5 -21.07 10.50 -1.52
N ASP A 6 -21.51 11.75 -1.56
CA ASP A 6 -21.74 12.49 -2.81
C ASP A 6 -20.40 12.90 -3.43
N ARG A 7 -19.41 13.24 -2.59
CA ARG A 7 -18.05 13.56 -3.04
C ARG A 7 -17.33 12.32 -3.60
N HIS A 8 -17.42 11.17 -2.92
CA HIS A 8 -16.83 9.93 -3.43
C HIS A 8 -17.41 9.55 -4.80
N ALA A 9 -18.75 9.56 -4.95
CA ALA A 9 -19.39 9.25 -6.22
C ALA A 9 -18.96 10.22 -7.33
N ALA A 10 -18.82 11.52 -7.01
CA ALA A 10 -18.35 12.52 -7.96
C ALA A 10 -16.90 12.27 -8.41
N VAL A 11 -15.97 12.02 -7.47
CA VAL A 11 -14.56 11.74 -7.78
C VAL A 11 -14.43 10.47 -8.61
N LEU A 12 -15.11 9.39 -8.22
CA LEU A 12 -15.12 8.13 -8.96
C LEU A 12 -15.63 8.32 -10.39
N ASN A 13 -16.76 9.00 -10.57
CA ASN A 13 -17.32 9.27 -11.89
C ASN A 13 -16.33 10.05 -12.77
N LYS A 14 -15.66 11.07 -12.21
CA LYS A 14 -14.65 11.84 -12.96
C LYS A 14 -13.46 10.97 -13.39
N LEU A 15 -12.93 10.14 -12.48
CA LEU A 15 -11.81 9.24 -12.79
C LEU A 15 -12.19 8.17 -13.81
N GLN A 16 -13.40 7.61 -13.74
CA GLN A 16 -13.88 6.62 -14.72
C GLN A 16 -14.15 7.21 -16.11
N ASN A 17 -14.53 8.49 -16.19
CA ASN A 17 -14.77 9.18 -17.46
C ASN A 17 -13.49 9.38 -18.28
N VAL A 18 -12.32 9.23 -17.67
CA VAL A 18 -11.03 9.36 -18.34
C VAL A 18 -10.71 8.18 -19.26
N VAL A 19 -11.41 7.05 -19.07
CA VAL A 19 -11.23 5.84 -19.86
C VAL A 19 -11.87 6.00 -21.23
N GLU A 20 -11.03 6.25 -22.23
CA GLU A 20 -11.37 6.32 -23.64
C GLU A 20 -10.74 5.12 -24.35
N HIS A 21 -11.54 4.14 -24.76
CA HIS A 21 -11.06 2.96 -25.50
C HIS A 21 -12.10 2.52 -26.53
N SER A 22 -11.66 2.16 -27.73
CA SER A 22 -12.53 1.78 -28.86
C SER A 22 -13.31 0.48 -28.60
N ASP A 23 -12.66 -0.49 -27.95
CA ASP A 23 -13.30 -1.69 -27.43
C ASP A 23 -14.07 -1.37 -26.13
N SER A 24 -15.39 -1.57 -26.17
CA SER A 24 -16.30 -1.32 -25.05
C SER A 24 -16.10 -2.26 -23.86
N ASN A 25 -15.67 -3.50 -24.08
CA ASN A 25 -15.35 -4.45 -23.01
C ASN A 25 -14.09 -4.01 -22.27
N ILE A 26 -13.09 -3.53 -23.00
CA ILE A 26 -11.87 -3.00 -22.38
C ILE A 26 -12.19 -1.74 -21.58
N ALA A 27 -12.96 -0.81 -22.15
CA ALA A 27 -13.38 0.40 -21.44
C ALA A 27 -14.13 0.09 -20.13
N ALA A 28 -15.11 -0.83 -20.17
CA ALA A 28 -15.86 -1.24 -18.98
C ALA A 28 -14.96 -1.89 -17.93
N GLY A 29 -14.05 -2.78 -18.34
CA GLY A 29 -13.10 -3.44 -17.45
C GLY A 29 -12.15 -2.46 -16.75
N ARG A 30 -11.62 -1.48 -17.49
CA ARG A 30 -10.76 -0.43 -16.91
C ARG A 30 -11.52 0.47 -15.93
N ARG A 31 -12.76 0.85 -16.22
CA ARG A 31 -13.60 1.61 -15.27
C ARG A 31 -13.81 0.85 -13.96
N LEU A 32 -14.03 -0.46 -14.02
CA LEU A 32 -14.12 -1.32 -12.84
C LEU A 32 -12.79 -1.40 -12.08
N ALA A 33 -11.65 -1.44 -12.77
CA ALA A 33 -10.33 -1.41 -12.14
C ALA A 33 -10.08 -0.08 -11.42
N ILE A 34 -10.43 1.07 -12.02
CA ILE A 34 -10.38 2.39 -11.38
C ILE A 34 -11.26 2.40 -10.13
N GLU A 35 -12.50 1.89 -10.22
CA GLU A 35 -13.40 1.84 -9.07
C GLU A 35 -12.80 1.08 -7.90
N ARG A 36 -12.21 -0.09 -8.16
CA ARG A 36 -11.53 -0.89 -7.13
C ARG A 36 -10.34 -0.15 -6.54
N TRP A 37 -9.54 0.50 -7.37
CA TRP A 37 -8.40 1.30 -6.91
C TRP A 37 -8.85 2.47 -6.03
N VAL A 38 -9.83 3.26 -6.46
CA VAL A 38 -10.37 4.41 -5.70
C VAL A 38 -10.97 3.95 -4.38
N LYS A 39 -11.71 2.83 -4.35
CA LYS A 39 -12.25 2.27 -3.11
C LYS A 39 -11.15 1.84 -2.13
N THR A 40 -10.03 1.33 -2.65
CA THR A 40 -8.87 0.92 -1.83
C THR A 40 -8.16 2.13 -1.22
N TYR A 41 -8.07 3.22 -1.98
CA TYR A 41 -7.34 4.44 -1.59
C TYR A 41 -8.26 5.62 -1.29
N ILE A 42 -9.48 5.35 -0.81
CA ILE A 42 -10.50 6.38 -0.71
C ILE A 42 -10.11 7.49 0.25
N GLU A 43 -9.44 7.16 1.35
CA GLU A 43 -8.98 8.14 2.35
C GLU A 43 -7.95 9.11 1.77
N GLN A 44 -7.15 8.66 0.79
CA GLN A 44 -6.17 9.51 0.11
C GLN A 44 -6.80 10.31 -1.03
N VAL A 45 -7.83 9.76 -1.69
CA VAL A 45 -8.39 10.31 -2.93
C VAL A 45 -9.56 11.25 -2.66
N GLU A 46 -10.36 11.01 -1.62
CA GLU A 46 -11.62 11.73 -1.41
C GLU A 46 -11.45 13.21 -1.11
N TYR A 47 -10.29 13.60 -0.58
CA TYR A 47 -9.97 14.98 -0.21
C TYR A 47 -9.28 15.77 -1.31
N LEU A 48 -8.85 15.10 -2.39
CA LEU A 48 -8.18 15.77 -3.50
C LEU A 48 -9.06 16.83 -4.14
N GLU A 49 -8.43 17.94 -4.48
CA GLU A 49 -9.01 19.00 -5.28
C GLU A 49 -8.98 18.64 -6.78
N ASP A 50 -9.78 19.34 -7.60
CA ASP A 50 -9.93 19.00 -9.02
C ASP A 50 -8.63 19.13 -9.84
N ASN A 51 -7.75 20.06 -9.45
CA ASN A 51 -6.40 20.21 -10.00
C ASN A 51 -5.49 19.04 -9.61
N GLU A 52 -5.57 18.54 -8.38
CA GLU A 52 -4.81 17.38 -7.91
C GLU A 52 -5.32 16.08 -8.55
N LEU A 53 -6.62 15.96 -8.80
CA LEU A 53 -7.19 14.82 -9.53
C LEU A 53 -6.66 14.69 -10.96
N GLN A 54 -6.16 15.78 -11.58
CA GLN A 54 -5.50 15.70 -12.89
C GLN A 54 -4.27 14.80 -12.86
N PHE A 55 -3.59 14.69 -11.72
CA PHE A 55 -2.49 13.75 -11.55
C PHE A 55 -2.94 12.31 -11.83
N LEU A 56 -4.06 11.88 -11.22
CA LEU A 56 -4.63 10.56 -11.47
C LEU A 56 -5.22 10.41 -12.88
N TYR A 57 -5.78 11.48 -13.47
CA TYR A 57 -6.25 11.41 -14.86
C TYR A 57 -5.10 11.14 -15.83
N ASN A 58 -3.95 11.78 -15.63
CA ASN A 58 -2.76 11.55 -16.45
C ASN A 58 -2.29 10.09 -16.34
N ILE A 59 -2.30 9.52 -15.13
CA ILE A 59 -1.95 8.11 -14.90
C ILE A 59 -2.95 7.18 -15.59
N PHE A 60 -4.25 7.37 -15.41
CA PHE A 60 -5.26 6.48 -15.96
C PHE A 60 -5.47 6.63 -17.47
N ARG A 61 -5.01 7.72 -18.08
CA ARG A 61 -4.91 7.87 -19.55
C ARG A 61 -3.67 7.22 -20.15
N ASP A 62 -2.64 7.03 -19.36
CA ASP A 62 -1.40 6.43 -19.84
C ASP A 62 -1.63 4.93 -20.10
N GLU A 63 -1.60 4.54 -21.38
CA GLU A 63 -1.75 3.14 -21.80
C GLU A 63 -0.73 2.21 -21.16
N SER A 64 0.47 2.70 -20.78
CA SER A 64 1.48 1.89 -20.10
C SER A 64 1.07 1.47 -18.67
N CYS A 65 0.12 2.19 -18.06
CA CYS A 65 -0.45 1.83 -16.76
C CYS A 65 -1.50 0.71 -16.87
N TRP A 66 -1.77 0.22 -18.08
CA TRP A 66 -2.78 -0.80 -18.35
C TRP A 66 -2.18 -2.07 -18.95
N SER A 67 -2.71 -3.21 -18.53
CA SER A 67 -2.51 -4.52 -19.15
C SER A 67 -3.89 -5.05 -19.56
N GLY A 68 -4.36 -4.60 -20.73
CA GLY A 68 -5.73 -4.83 -21.19
C GLY A 68 -6.74 -4.14 -20.27
N ILE A 69 -7.53 -4.93 -19.53
CA ILE A 69 -8.55 -4.44 -18.59
C ILE A 69 -8.03 -4.21 -17.16
N LYS A 70 -6.80 -4.63 -16.86
CA LYS A 70 -6.21 -4.59 -15.51
C LYS A 70 -5.20 -3.45 -15.42
N LEU A 71 -5.07 -2.84 -14.24
CA LEU A 71 -3.97 -1.92 -13.95
C LEU A 71 -2.65 -2.71 -13.90
N ASN A 72 -1.61 -2.17 -14.52
CA ASN A 72 -0.26 -2.67 -14.39
C ASN A 72 0.35 -2.08 -13.11
N ASN A 73 0.31 -2.84 -12.01
CA ASN A 73 0.76 -2.37 -10.71
C ASN A 73 2.23 -1.92 -10.68
N ALA A 74 3.11 -2.53 -11.49
CA ALA A 74 4.52 -2.14 -11.53
C ALA A 74 4.67 -0.73 -12.12
N THR A 75 4.07 -0.47 -13.28
CA THR A 75 4.08 0.86 -13.90
C THR A 75 3.32 1.87 -13.06
N LEU A 76 2.15 1.50 -12.55
CA LEU A 76 1.31 2.36 -11.70
C LEU A 76 2.07 2.79 -10.44
N GLY A 77 2.76 1.86 -9.78
CA GLY A 77 3.59 2.15 -8.62
C GLY A 77 4.68 3.17 -8.93
N GLN A 78 5.41 2.97 -10.04
CA GLN A 78 6.43 3.93 -10.49
C GLN A 78 5.82 5.32 -10.71
N ARG A 79 4.70 5.43 -11.45
CA ARG A 79 4.01 6.71 -11.69
C ARG A 79 3.54 7.39 -10.40
N LEU A 80 2.98 6.64 -9.46
CA LEU A 80 2.51 7.16 -8.16
C LEU A 80 3.66 7.63 -7.25
N THR A 81 4.91 7.33 -7.59
CA THR A 81 6.11 7.80 -6.87
C THR A 81 6.86 8.93 -7.58
N GLU A 82 6.42 9.34 -8.78
CA GLU A 82 6.99 10.49 -9.47
C GLU A 82 6.70 11.78 -8.68
N GLU A 83 7.60 12.76 -8.76
CA GLU A 83 7.41 14.06 -8.10
C GLU A 83 6.27 14.87 -8.74
N SER A 84 6.17 14.79 -10.06
CA SER A 84 5.08 15.41 -10.84
C SER A 84 4.85 14.65 -12.13
N ILE A 85 3.63 14.75 -12.68
CA ILE A 85 3.27 14.23 -13.99
C ILE A 85 2.64 15.35 -14.80
N ASN A 86 3.22 15.65 -15.97
CA ASN A 86 2.78 16.73 -16.85
C ASN A 86 2.67 18.10 -16.13
N GLY A 87 3.60 18.38 -15.22
CA GLY A 87 3.63 19.63 -14.44
C GLY A 87 2.61 19.71 -13.30
N ILE A 88 1.86 18.63 -13.03
CA ILE A 88 1.01 18.51 -11.86
C ILE A 88 1.80 17.81 -10.76
N GLU A 89 2.02 18.49 -9.63
CA GLU A 89 2.68 17.92 -8.46
C GLU A 89 1.92 16.69 -7.94
N ASN A 90 2.66 15.73 -7.41
CA ASN A 90 2.08 14.51 -6.87
C ASN A 90 1.39 14.80 -5.52
N PRO A 91 0.07 14.57 -5.41
CA PRO A 91 -0.66 14.86 -4.19
C PRO A 91 -0.51 13.77 -3.12
N PHE A 92 0.15 12.64 -3.43
CA PHE A 92 0.31 11.51 -2.53
C PHE A 92 1.63 11.58 -1.76
N SER A 93 1.65 10.96 -0.57
CA SER A 93 2.91 10.59 0.07
C SER A 93 3.63 9.57 -0.82
N ARG A 94 4.64 10.03 -1.55
CA ARG A 94 5.47 9.20 -2.46
C ARG A 94 6.07 8.01 -1.73
N TYR A 95 6.56 8.21 -0.50
CA TYR A 95 7.10 7.13 0.33
C TYR A 95 6.05 6.05 0.60
N ASN A 96 4.84 6.46 0.99
CA ASN A 96 3.76 5.53 1.27
C ASN A 96 3.39 4.72 0.03
N MET A 97 3.31 5.38 -1.14
CA MET A 97 3.05 4.70 -2.41
C MET A 97 4.18 3.75 -2.80
N ALA A 98 5.44 4.15 -2.62
CA ALA A 98 6.60 3.30 -2.87
C ALA A 98 6.55 2.03 -2.01
N CYS A 99 6.23 2.15 -0.72
CA CYS A 99 6.09 1.02 0.20
C CYS A 99 4.94 0.08 -0.20
N ARG A 100 3.77 0.62 -0.57
CA ARG A 100 2.60 -0.18 -0.96
C ARG A 100 2.78 -0.91 -2.29
N TYR A 101 3.48 -0.28 -3.24
CA TYR A 101 3.73 -0.83 -4.57
C TYR A 101 5.09 -1.54 -4.70
N CYS A 102 5.85 -1.67 -3.62
CA CYS A 102 7.17 -2.31 -3.61
C CYS A 102 8.15 -1.65 -4.63
N VAL A 103 8.16 -0.31 -4.70
CA VAL A 103 9.03 0.46 -5.59
C VAL A 103 10.42 0.61 -4.96
N VAL A 104 11.14 -0.50 -4.88
CA VAL A 104 12.35 -0.70 -4.05
C VAL A 104 13.39 0.40 -4.22
N ASP A 105 13.65 0.84 -5.46
CA ASP A 105 14.65 1.86 -5.78
C ASP A 105 14.27 3.25 -5.26
N LYS A 106 12.99 3.50 -4.95
CA LYS A 106 12.47 4.77 -4.42
C LYS A 106 12.32 4.79 -2.91
N ILE A 107 12.14 3.63 -2.27
CA ILE A 107 11.82 3.54 -0.84
C ILE A 107 12.89 4.21 0.01
N HIS A 108 14.16 3.81 -0.14
CA HIS A 108 15.23 4.36 0.70
C HIS A 108 15.49 5.85 0.46
N PRO A 109 15.61 6.36 -0.79
CA PRO A 109 15.75 7.80 -1.02
C PRO A 109 14.60 8.62 -0.42
N LEU A 110 13.35 8.20 -0.61
CA LEU A 110 12.19 8.91 -0.08
C LEU A 110 12.12 8.84 1.45
N PHE A 111 12.56 7.73 2.06
CA PHE A 111 12.70 7.64 3.50
C PHE A 111 13.72 8.66 4.02
N GLN A 112 14.88 8.78 3.37
CA GLN A 112 15.92 9.72 3.79
C GLN A 112 15.45 11.17 3.72
N GLU A 113 14.68 11.55 2.68
CA GLU A 113 14.04 12.87 2.60
C GLU A 113 13.12 13.15 3.82
N GLN A 114 12.31 12.16 4.21
CA GLN A 114 11.42 12.29 5.37
C GLN A 114 12.20 12.31 6.69
N PHE A 115 13.24 11.49 6.80
CA PHE A 115 14.12 11.43 7.97
C PHE A 115 14.82 12.76 8.22
N GLU A 116 15.46 13.35 7.20
CA GLU A 116 16.14 14.64 7.34
C GLU A 116 15.15 15.78 7.66
N SER A 117 13.97 15.76 7.04
CA SER A 117 12.89 16.70 7.35
C SER A 117 12.39 16.57 8.80
N TYR A 118 12.27 15.34 9.30
CA TYR A 118 11.87 15.06 10.68
C TYR A 118 12.95 15.46 11.68
N LYS A 119 14.21 15.08 11.41
CA LYS A 119 15.40 15.44 12.18
C LYS A 119 15.56 16.96 12.32
N GLY A 120 15.30 17.72 11.25
CA GLY A 120 15.35 19.19 11.28
C GLY A 120 14.37 19.85 12.25
N ARG A 121 13.37 19.12 12.76
CA ARG A 121 12.42 19.60 13.78
C ARG A 121 12.91 19.37 15.22
N VAL A 122 13.99 18.61 15.39
CA VAL A 122 14.55 18.29 16.70
C VAL A 122 15.52 19.39 17.12
N SER A 123 15.32 19.92 18.33
CA SER A 123 16.19 20.96 18.88
C SER A 123 17.61 20.43 19.11
N PRO A 124 18.65 21.25 18.85
CA PRO A 124 20.02 20.89 19.19
C PRO A 124 20.17 20.60 20.69
N GLY A 125 20.78 19.46 21.03
CA GLY A 125 20.96 19.03 22.42
C GLY A 125 19.69 18.54 23.10
N ALA A 126 18.64 18.20 22.33
CA ALA A 126 17.45 17.54 22.86
C ALA A 126 17.82 16.25 23.60
N VAL A 127 17.08 15.99 24.67
CA VAL A 127 17.17 14.74 25.44
C VAL A 127 15.80 14.06 25.42
N ASP A 128 15.81 12.73 25.50
CA ASP A 128 14.60 11.92 25.62
C ASP A 128 13.97 12.03 27.03
N ILE A 129 12.88 11.29 27.25
CA ILE A 129 12.17 11.28 28.53
C ILE A 129 13.02 10.76 29.71
N ASP A 130 14.07 10.00 29.41
CA ASP A 130 14.98 9.41 30.37
C ASP A 130 16.26 10.25 30.56
N GLY A 131 16.37 11.38 29.84
CA GLY A 131 17.51 12.29 29.89
C GLY A 131 18.69 11.87 29.01
N ASN A 132 18.54 10.90 28.12
CA ASN A 132 19.58 10.52 27.16
C ASN A 132 19.58 11.46 25.96
N PRO A 133 20.74 11.72 25.32
CA PRO A 133 20.79 12.52 24.10
C PRO A 133 19.94 11.91 22.98
N VAL A 134 19.15 12.76 22.32
CA VAL A 134 18.41 12.36 21.11
C VAL A 134 19.38 12.32 19.94
N ASP A 135 19.71 11.11 19.49
CA ASP A 135 20.59 10.85 18.34
C ASP A 135 19.80 10.41 17.09
N ASP A 136 20.50 10.23 15.97
CA ASP A 136 19.88 9.82 14.70
C ASP A 136 19.14 8.47 14.82
N LYS A 137 19.61 7.56 15.68
CA LYS A 137 18.96 6.27 15.91
C LYS A 137 17.62 6.46 16.62
N TYR A 138 17.59 7.29 17.67
CA TYR A 138 16.35 7.65 18.36
C TYR A 138 15.35 8.29 17.40
N ILE A 139 15.77 9.31 16.66
CA ILE A 139 14.92 10.07 15.72
C ILE A 139 14.33 9.12 14.66
N ARG A 140 15.15 8.23 14.13
CA ARG A 140 14.70 7.23 13.13
C ARG A 140 13.68 6.28 13.72
N ASN A 141 13.93 5.76 14.93
CA ASN A 141 13.01 4.82 15.57
C ASN A 141 11.66 5.48 15.87
N ASP A 142 11.67 6.70 16.39
CA ASP A 142 10.47 7.49 16.65
C ASP A 142 9.68 7.77 15.36
N LEU A 143 10.36 8.14 14.27
CA LEU A 143 9.74 8.29 12.95
C LEU A 143 9.14 6.98 12.43
N LEU A 144 9.87 5.87 12.53
CA LEU A 144 9.40 4.56 12.09
C LEU A 144 8.23 4.04 12.93
N ASP A 145 8.19 4.34 14.23
CA ASP A 145 7.07 4.00 15.11
C ASP A 145 5.82 4.81 14.76
N SER A 146 5.99 6.11 14.52
CA SER A 146 4.92 6.97 14.01
C SER A 146 4.36 6.42 12.70
N MET A 147 5.21 6.15 11.70
CA MET A 147 4.82 5.57 10.42
C MET A 147 4.10 4.23 10.57
N GLY A 148 4.65 3.32 11.37
CA GLY A 148 4.11 1.98 11.61
C GLY A 148 2.73 2.01 12.29
N SER A 149 2.46 3.02 13.12
CA SER A 149 1.14 3.21 13.75
C SER A 149 0.05 3.55 12.72
N TYR A 150 0.40 4.23 11.62
CA TYR A 150 -0.52 4.49 10.50
C TYR A 150 -0.67 3.27 9.60
N ASP A 151 0.45 2.68 9.18
CA ASP A 151 0.47 1.45 8.40
C ASP A 151 1.80 0.71 8.60
N PRO A 152 1.79 -0.56 9.05
CA PRO A 152 3.01 -1.33 9.25
C PRO A 152 3.91 -1.41 8.01
N ALA A 153 3.33 -1.36 6.80
CA ALA A 153 4.10 -1.38 5.54
C ALA A 153 5.07 -0.20 5.42
N PHE A 154 4.82 0.92 6.09
CA PHE A 154 5.65 2.12 6.02
C PHE A 154 6.92 2.02 6.87
N SER A 155 6.93 1.20 7.92
CA SER A 155 8.15 0.98 8.72
C SER A 155 8.88 -0.32 8.33
N PHE A 156 8.23 -1.17 7.56
CA PHE A 156 8.68 -2.51 7.23
C PHE A 156 10.04 -2.54 6.52
N TRP A 157 10.25 -1.65 5.55
CA TRP A 157 11.37 -1.72 4.61
C TRP A 157 12.72 -1.26 5.18
N ILE A 158 12.68 -0.43 6.22
CA ILE A 158 13.86 0.22 6.77
C ILE A 158 14.36 -0.57 7.96
N ASP A 159 15.65 -0.89 7.95
CA ASP A 159 16.30 -1.48 9.10
C ASP A 159 16.47 -0.43 10.21
N ARG A 160 15.98 -0.75 11.42
CA ARG A 160 15.95 0.21 12.54
C ARG A 160 17.35 0.56 13.05
N GLU A 161 18.28 -0.38 12.93
CA GLU A 161 19.65 -0.23 13.42
C GLU A 161 20.52 0.57 12.45
N SER A 162 20.52 0.21 11.18
CA SER A 162 21.35 0.84 10.16
C SER A 162 20.67 2.01 9.45
N GLY A 163 19.33 2.01 9.37
CA GLY A 163 18.55 2.94 8.53
C GLY A 163 18.65 2.66 7.04
N ALA A 164 19.37 1.61 6.66
CA ALA A 164 19.41 1.14 5.29
C ALA A 164 18.11 0.42 4.92
N LEU A 165 17.92 0.25 3.62
CA LEU A 165 16.93 -0.71 3.13
C LEU A 165 17.34 -2.11 3.61
N LYS A 166 16.39 -2.88 4.15
CA LYS A 166 16.65 -4.27 4.53
C LYS A 166 17.08 -5.08 3.32
N GLU A 167 18.19 -5.78 3.44
CA GLU A 167 18.61 -6.78 2.46
C GLU A 167 17.90 -8.11 2.73
N TYR A 168 17.24 -8.66 1.70
CA TYR A 168 16.58 -9.95 1.80
C TYR A 168 17.30 -10.97 0.92
N SER A 169 17.89 -12.00 1.54
CA SER A 169 18.57 -13.07 0.81
C SER A 169 17.55 -14.01 0.14
N ASN A 170 17.50 -13.94 -1.20
CA ASN A 170 16.92 -14.88 -2.17
C ASN A 170 15.45 -15.30 -2.02
N VAL A 171 14.55 -14.40 -2.43
CA VAL A 171 13.59 -14.46 -3.56
C VAL A 171 12.97 -15.81 -4.04
N ASP A 172 13.54 -16.98 -3.80
CA ASP A 172 13.03 -18.24 -4.40
C ASP A 172 11.68 -18.65 -3.78
N GLY A 173 11.53 -18.56 -2.46
CA GLY A 173 10.24 -18.78 -1.79
C GLY A 173 9.21 -17.67 -2.08
N PHE A 174 9.67 -16.46 -2.40
CA PHE A 174 8.79 -15.35 -2.79
C PHE A 174 8.23 -15.53 -4.21
N ARG A 175 9.04 -16.04 -5.16
CA ARG A 175 8.59 -16.31 -6.53
C ARG A 175 7.52 -17.39 -6.58
N GLU A 176 7.65 -18.46 -5.81
CA GLU A 176 6.61 -19.51 -5.74
C GLU A 176 5.29 -19.02 -5.12
N VAL A 177 5.36 -18.09 -4.15
CA VAL A 177 4.15 -17.53 -3.51
C VAL A 177 3.54 -16.39 -4.32
N ALA A 178 4.33 -15.65 -5.08
CA ALA A 178 3.84 -14.67 -6.06
C ALA A 178 3.18 -15.36 -7.28
N ASP A 179 3.59 -16.59 -7.63
CA ASP A 179 2.97 -17.42 -8.66
C ASP A 179 1.60 -18.01 -8.23
N LEU A 180 1.28 -18.01 -6.93
CA LEU A 180 -0.10 -18.21 -6.50
C LEU A 180 -0.92 -16.99 -6.96
N LYS A 181 -1.93 -17.24 -7.80
CA LYS A 181 -2.84 -16.23 -8.36
C LYS A 181 -3.66 -15.51 -7.26
N TRP A 182 -3.03 -14.59 -6.54
CA TRP A 182 -3.69 -13.72 -5.56
C TRP A 182 -4.34 -12.48 -6.19
N SER A 183 -4.28 -12.36 -7.52
CA SER A 183 -4.79 -11.22 -8.30
C SER A 183 -6.32 -11.12 -8.37
N GLU A 184 -7.07 -12.00 -7.72
CA GLU A 184 -8.53 -12.00 -7.76
C GLU A 184 -9.04 -12.34 -6.36
N GLY A 185 -9.60 -11.33 -5.67
CA GLY A 185 -10.15 -11.48 -4.32
C GLY A 185 -11.07 -12.71 -4.18
N VAL A 186 -10.97 -13.38 -3.05
CA VAL A 186 -11.74 -14.59 -2.76
C VAL A 186 -13.20 -14.22 -2.49
N LEU A 187 -14.13 -14.78 -3.25
CA LEU A 187 -15.58 -14.63 -3.04
C LEU A 187 -16.05 -15.53 -1.90
N GLY A 188 -16.60 -14.93 -0.84
CA GLY A 188 -17.27 -15.64 0.24
C GLY A 188 -18.73 -16.02 -0.10
N PRO A 189 -19.33 -17.03 0.56
CA PRO A 189 -20.61 -17.62 0.17
C PRO A 189 -21.86 -16.78 0.46
N GLN A 190 -21.73 -15.62 1.12
CA GLN A 190 -22.88 -14.79 1.49
C GLN A 190 -22.75 -13.40 0.86
N ARG A 191 -23.80 -13.03 0.11
CA ARG A 191 -23.95 -11.77 -0.62
C ARG A 191 -23.79 -10.57 0.33
N GLY A 192 -22.58 -10.03 0.41
CA GLY A 192 -22.22 -8.85 1.18
C GLY A 192 -20.73 -8.59 1.02
N ILE A 193 -20.37 -7.82 0.00
CA ILE A 193 -19.00 -7.70 -0.50
C ILE A 193 -18.15 -6.87 0.46
N ALA A 194 -17.34 -7.54 1.29
CA ALA A 194 -16.06 -7.00 1.73
C ALA A 194 -14.99 -7.56 0.79
N GLN A 195 -14.73 -6.85 -0.31
CA GLN A 195 -13.63 -7.14 -1.22
C GLN A 195 -12.33 -6.75 -0.52
N ILE A 196 -11.83 -7.65 0.33
CA ILE A 196 -10.50 -7.52 0.90
C ILE A 196 -9.54 -7.79 -0.27
N ASN A 197 -8.68 -6.82 -0.57
CA ASN A 197 -7.54 -7.02 -1.47
C ASN A 197 -6.51 -7.88 -0.71
N VAL A 198 -6.83 -9.17 -0.58
CA VAL A 198 -6.06 -10.16 0.16
C VAL A 198 -4.67 -10.30 -0.47
N GLY A 199 -4.48 -10.04 -1.77
CA GLY A 199 -3.17 -10.15 -2.42
C GLY A 199 -2.11 -9.21 -1.83
N ASP A 200 -2.39 -7.91 -1.74
CA ASP A 200 -1.38 -6.92 -1.32
C ASP A 200 -1.10 -6.96 0.20
N ARG A 201 -2.10 -7.35 1.00
CA ARG A 201 -1.96 -7.50 2.45
C ARG A 201 -1.44 -8.88 2.86
N ALA A 202 -1.87 -9.95 2.20
CA ALA A 202 -1.30 -11.29 2.41
C ALA A 202 0.15 -11.37 1.95
N LEU A 203 0.57 -10.61 0.92
CA LEU A 203 1.98 -10.53 0.54
C LEU A 203 2.84 -9.93 1.66
N THR A 204 2.40 -8.80 2.24
CA THR A 204 3.04 -8.18 3.42
C THR A 204 3.05 -9.13 4.63
N MET A 205 1.98 -9.92 4.82
CA MET A 205 1.84 -10.86 5.95
C MET A 205 2.60 -12.19 5.75
N VAL A 206 2.72 -12.66 4.51
CA VAL A 206 3.56 -13.82 4.12
C VAL A 206 5.03 -13.45 4.24
N LEU A 207 5.41 -12.22 3.87
CA LEU A 207 6.74 -11.68 4.13
C LEU A 207 7.04 -11.69 5.65
N HIS A 208 6.08 -11.29 6.49
CA HIS A 208 6.19 -11.40 7.95
C HIS A 208 6.36 -12.86 8.46
N ALA A 209 5.61 -13.82 7.89
CA ALA A 209 5.63 -15.22 8.30
C ALA A 209 6.90 -15.98 7.88
N LEU A 210 7.43 -15.68 6.69
CA LEU A 210 8.66 -16.30 6.19
C LEU A 210 9.93 -15.77 6.89
N LEU A 211 9.89 -14.54 7.42
CA LEU A 211 11.02 -13.90 8.12
C LEU A 211 11.25 -14.44 9.54
N ALA A 212 10.23 -15.02 10.20
CA ALA A 212 10.32 -15.43 11.61
C ALA A 212 10.73 -16.91 11.85
N ARG A 213 10.88 -17.74 10.80
CA ARG A 213 11.18 -19.20 10.90
C ARG A 213 10.29 -20.03 11.86
N GLU A 214 9.14 -19.53 12.29
CA GLU A 214 8.25 -20.22 13.23
C GLU A 214 6.87 -20.46 12.62
N GLU A 215 6.65 -21.68 12.12
CA GLU A 215 5.41 -22.14 11.47
C GLU A 215 4.16 -22.10 12.38
N ARG A 216 4.29 -21.87 13.68
CA ARG A 216 3.19 -21.99 14.66
C ARG A 216 2.57 -20.66 15.10
N ILE A 217 3.25 -19.52 14.91
CA ILE A 217 2.76 -18.18 15.33
C ILE A 217 1.90 -17.53 14.24
N VAL A 218 2.06 -17.97 12.98
CA VAL A 218 1.40 -17.43 11.78
C VAL A 218 -0.13 -17.41 11.88
N VAL A 219 -0.76 -18.41 12.51
CA VAL A 219 -2.22 -18.47 12.59
C VAL A 219 -2.79 -17.58 13.70
N LEU A 220 -2.03 -17.30 14.76
CA LEU A 220 -2.48 -16.54 15.93
C LEU A 220 -2.42 -15.02 15.69
N ASP A 221 -1.35 -14.50 15.08
CA ASP A 221 -1.23 -13.06 14.81
C ASP A 221 -2.11 -12.59 13.66
N ILE A 222 -2.25 -13.42 12.61
CA ILE A 222 -3.23 -13.17 11.55
C ILE A 222 -4.64 -13.13 12.15
N ARG A 223 -4.96 -14.01 13.09
CA ARG A 223 -6.24 -13.98 13.82
C ARG A 223 -6.36 -12.77 14.74
N HIS A 224 -5.30 -12.33 15.43
CA HIS A 224 -5.36 -11.23 16.39
C HIS A 224 -5.56 -9.88 15.67
N VAL A 225 -4.84 -9.65 14.56
CA VAL A 225 -4.96 -8.44 13.73
C VAL A 225 -6.29 -8.42 12.97
N LEU A 226 -6.73 -9.57 12.44
CA LEU A 226 -8.05 -9.66 11.81
C LEU A 226 -9.20 -9.57 12.83
N ALA A 227 -9.05 -10.08 14.06
CA ALA A 227 -10.05 -9.93 15.13
C ALA A 227 -10.13 -8.51 15.68
N HIS A 228 -9.02 -7.77 15.70
CA HIS A 228 -9.01 -6.35 16.07
C HIS A 228 -9.69 -5.46 15.00
N GLN A 229 -9.55 -5.80 13.72
CA GLN A 229 -10.19 -5.07 12.61
C GLN A 229 -11.62 -5.58 12.29
N PHE A 230 -11.96 -6.81 12.68
CA PHE A 230 -13.24 -7.46 12.41
C PHE A 230 -13.68 -8.34 13.61
N PRO A 231 -14.24 -7.77 14.69
CA PRO A 231 -14.45 -8.46 15.97
C PRO A 231 -15.49 -9.60 15.99
N VAL A 232 -16.12 -9.94 14.85
CA VAL A 232 -17.26 -10.89 14.81
C VAL A 232 -17.03 -12.12 13.93
N GLN A 233 -15.86 -12.28 13.29
CA GLN A 233 -15.69 -13.33 12.27
C GLN A 233 -14.55 -14.30 12.60
N GLY A 234 -14.92 -15.45 13.15
CA GLY A 234 -14.02 -16.58 13.36
C GLY A 234 -13.51 -17.13 12.02
N LEU A 235 -12.25 -16.87 11.72
CA LEU A 235 -11.53 -17.47 10.60
C LEU A 235 -11.15 -18.93 10.93
N GLU A 236 -11.91 -19.89 10.40
CA GLU A 236 -11.45 -21.28 10.28
C GLU A 236 -10.71 -21.48 8.96
N LEU A 237 -9.37 -21.57 9.05
CA LEU A 237 -8.51 -22.01 7.96
C LEU A 237 -8.39 -23.54 8.05
N VAL A 238 -9.06 -24.27 7.17
CA VAL A 238 -8.98 -25.75 7.12
C VAL A 238 -7.68 -26.17 6.43
N ARG A 239 -6.83 -26.93 7.13
CA ARG A 239 -5.66 -27.59 6.55
C ARG A 239 -6.11 -28.53 5.43
N LYS A 240 -5.55 -28.38 4.23
CA LYS A 240 -5.53 -29.49 3.27
C LYS A 240 -4.60 -30.56 3.85
N GLN A 241 -5.17 -31.69 4.26
CA GLN A 241 -4.39 -32.90 4.49
C GLN A 241 -3.83 -33.36 3.15
N GLU A 242 -2.50 -33.39 3.04
CA GLU A 242 -1.82 -34.14 2.00
C GLU A 242 -2.16 -35.62 2.20
N LYS A 243 -2.87 -36.20 1.23
CA LYS A 243 -3.06 -37.64 1.15
C LYS A 243 -1.83 -38.25 0.50
N GLY A 244 -1.05 -39.00 1.27
CA GLY A 244 -0.25 -40.11 0.76
C GLY A 244 -1.13 -41.30 0.42
#